data_AF-A0A6J4VT77-F1
#
_entry.id   AF-A0A6J4VT77-F1
#
_cell.length_a   1.000
_cell.length_b   1.000
_cell.length_c   1.000
_cell.angle_alpha   90.00
_cell.angle_beta   90.00
_cell.angle_gamma   90.00
#
_symmetry.space_group_name_H-M   'P 1'
#
loop_
_entity.id
_entity.type
_entity.pdbx_description
1 polymer ?
#
loop_
_entity_poly.entity_id
_entity_poly.type
_entity_poly.pdbx_seq_one_letter_code
_entity_poly.pdbx_strand_id
1 'polypeptide(L)'
;MITFRDEPVTYLESVWREVNSFSGRTPMDVLYDLLQRGTDTFFTYLDELEDRTEALEQRLFDRRVQTHAEVLDVRAGPLYQEIFALRRTMIATRKRVSSAREYVSQFARHAAELSPEGGVYLRDVADHLARVYGGLDAARDVLGGLLECT
;
A
#
# COMPACT_ATOMS: atom_id res chain seq x y z
N MET A 1 9.39 17.63 -17.26
CA MET A 1 9.15 16.93 -15.98
C MET A 1 10.46 16.31 -15.53
N ILE A 2 10.80 16.38 -14.24
CA ILE A 2 12.03 15.80 -13.67
C ILE A 2 11.61 14.92 -12.50
N THR A 3 12.15 13.71 -12.41
CA THR A 3 11.95 12.80 -11.27
C THR A 3 13.28 12.52 -10.58
N PHE A 4 13.36 12.69 -9.27
CA PHE A 4 14.55 12.39 -8.45
C PHE A 4 14.25 11.23 -7.50
N ARG A 5 15.22 10.34 -7.29
CA ARG A 5 15.11 9.16 -6.41
C ARG A 5 16.47 8.78 -5.84
N ASP A 6 16.48 8.32 -4.60
CA ASP A 6 17.69 7.83 -3.93
C ASP A 6 18.02 6.38 -4.29
N GLU A 7 17.00 5.58 -4.62
CA GLU A 7 17.12 4.17 -4.99
C GLU A 7 16.42 3.88 -6.35
N PRO A 8 16.81 2.81 -7.06
CA PRO A 8 16.11 2.39 -8.29
C PRO A 8 14.64 2.07 -8.05
N VAL A 9 13.77 2.51 -8.96
CA VAL A 9 12.33 2.27 -8.89
C VAL A 9 11.86 1.71 -10.24
N THR A 10 11.50 0.43 -10.26
CA THR A 10 11.24 -0.33 -11.48
C THR A 10 10.15 0.27 -12.37
N TYR A 11 9.01 0.67 -11.79
CA TYR A 11 7.91 1.25 -12.56
C TYR A 11 8.26 2.63 -13.14
N LEU A 12 9.12 3.39 -12.45
CA LEU A 12 9.55 4.70 -12.93
C LEU A 12 10.46 4.53 -14.16
N GLU A 13 11.33 3.52 -14.15
CA GLU A 13 12.16 3.17 -15.29
C GLU A 13 11.33 2.64 -16.48
N SER A 14 10.26 1.88 -16.23
CA SER A 14 9.35 1.47 -17.29
C SER A 14 8.66 2.66 -17.95
N VAL A 15 8.13 3.60 -17.16
CA VAL A 15 7.45 4.78 -17.70
C VAL A 15 8.41 5.65 -18.52
N TRP A 16 9.62 5.91 -18.04
CA TRP A 16 10.60 6.70 -18.80
C TRP A 16 11.02 6.02 -20.10
N ARG A 17 11.15 4.69 -20.12
CA ARG A 17 11.44 3.93 -21.34
C ARG A 17 10.32 4.09 -22.37
N GLU A 18 9.06 4.01 -21.92
CA GLU A 18 7.89 4.14 -22.78
C GLU A 18 7.74 5.56 -23.35
N VAL A 19 7.94 6.59 -22.52
CA VAL A 19 7.95 7.99 -22.95
C VAL A 19 9.00 8.26 -24.01
N ASN A 20 10.20 7.68 -23.87
CA ASN A 20 11.27 7.83 -24.87
C ASN A 20 10.96 7.09 -26.18
N SER A 21 10.09 6.08 -26.15
CA SER A 21 9.74 5.26 -27.31
C SER A 21 8.53 5.78 -28.10
N PHE A 22 7.72 6.67 -27.53
CA PHE A 22 6.45 7.11 -28.12
C PHE A 22 6.29 8.64 -28.08
N SER A 23 6.40 9.28 -29.24
CA SER A 23 6.16 10.73 -29.38
C SER A 23 4.66 11.02 -29.43
N GLY A 24 4.10 11.62 -28.38
CA GLY A 24 2.68 12.03 -28.35
C GLY A 24 2.07 12.18 -26.97
N ARG A 25 2.72 11.69 -25.91
CA ARG A 25 2.23 11.82 -24.52
C ARG A 25 2.39 13.25 -24.03
N THR A 26 1.34 13.80 -23.45
CA THR A 26 1.42 15.09 -22.76
C THR A 26 2.11 14.92 -21.40
N PRO A 27 2.67 16.00 -20.80
CA PRO A 27 3.23 15.93 -19.45
C PRO A 27 2.23 15.38 -18.40
N MET A 28 0.93 15.66 -18.57
CA MET A 28 -0.11 15.16 -17.68
C MET A 28 -0.33 13.64 -17.83
N ASP A 29 -0.27 13.10 -19.05
CA ASP A 29 -0.39 11.65 -19.28
C ASP A 29 0.75 10.89 -18.60
N VAL A 30 1.97 11.42 -18.71
CA VAL A 30 3.15 10.80 -18.08
C VAL A 30 3.04 10.85 -16.57
N LEU A 31 2.60 11.98 -16.02
CA LEU A 31 2.41 12.16 -14.59
C LEU A 31 1.31 11.25 -14.04
N TYR A 32 0.18 11.14 -14.73
CA TYR A 32 -0.89 10.21 -14.37
C TYR A 32 -0.38 8.77 -14.36
N ASP A 33 0.31 8.33 -15.42
CA ASP A 33 0.85 6.97 -15.52
C ASP A 33 1.89 6.66 -14.43
N LEU A 34 2.75 7.62 -14.10
CA LEU A 34 3.69 7.48 -12.97
C LEU A 34 2.96 7.27 -11.64
N LEU A 35 1.96 8.11 -11.36
CA LEU A 35 1.24 8.04 -10.09
C LEU A 35 0.32 6.81 -10.01
N GLN A 36 -0.30 6.41 -11.12
CA GLN A 36 -1.12 5.21 -11.21
C GLN A 36 -0.26 3.97 -10.96
N ARG A 37 0.86 3.80 -11.67
CA ARG A 37 1.76 2.65 -11.44
C ARG A 37 2.37 2.65 -10.05
N GLY A 38 2.70 3.82 -9.52
CA GLY A 38 3.11 3.96 -8.12
C GLY A 38 2.03 3.47 -7.16
N THR A 39 0.76 3.78 -7.45
CA THR A 39 -0.40 3.31 -6.67
C THR A 39 -0.60 1.80 -6.81
N ASP A 40 -0.41 1.23 -8.00
CA ASP A 40 -0.47 -0.22 -8.24
C ASP A 40 0.53 -0.98 -7.37
N THR A 41 1.72 -0.42 -7.11
CA THR A 41 2.69 -1.06 -6.19
C THR A 41 2.18 -1.16 -4.76
N PHE A 42 1.33 -0.23 -4.32
CA PHE A 42 0.69 -0.33 -3.00
C PHE A 42 -0.44 -1.34 -2.98
N PHE A 43 -1.17 -1.52 -4.08
CA PHE A 43 -2.14 -2.61 -4.19
C PHE A 43 -1.46 -3.97 -4.13
N THR A 44 -0.38 -4.19 -4.89
CA THR A 44 0.39 -5.43 -4.81
C THR A 44 0.88 -5.70 -3.38
N TYR A 45 1.39 -4.67 -2.69
CA TYR A 45 1.79 -4.82 -1.30
C TYR A 45 0.61 -5.13 -0.36
N LEU A 46 -0.57 -4.55 -0.60
CA LEU A 46 -1.77 -4.83 0.19
C LEU A 46 -2.20 -6.29 0.01
N ASP A 47 -2.24 -6.80 -1.23
CA ASP A 47 -2.57 -8.20 -1.52
C ASP A 47 -1.60 -9.15 -0.79
N GLU A 48 -0.29 -8.89 -0.88
CA GLU A 48 0.73 -9.67 -0.13
C GLU A 48 0.55 -9.59 1.39
N LEU A 49 0.09 -8.45 1.91
CA LEU A 49 -0.16 -8.25 3.33
C LEU A 49 -1.39 -9.05 3.81
N GLU A 50 -2.45 -9.08 3.00
CA GLU A 50 -3.67 -9.86 3.26
C GLU A 50 -3.33 -11.35 3.31
N ASP A 51 -2.66 -11.88 2.28
CA ASP A 51 -2.20 -13.28 2.22
C ASP A 51 -1.38 -13.68 3.46
N ARG A 52 -0.46 -12.80 3.88
CA ARG A 52 0.37 -13.04 5.07
C ARG A 52 -0.44 -13.02 6.36
N THR A 53 -1.45 -12.16 6.43
CA THR A 53 -2.31 -12.05 7.61
C THR A 53 -3.20 -13.29 7.75
N GLU A 54 -3.78 -13.77 6.65
CA GLU A 54 -4.55 -15.02 6.61
C GLU A 54 -3.69 -16.23 6.99
N ALA A 55 -2.47 -16.32 6.46
CA ALA A 55 -1.55 -17.39 6.81
C ALA A 55 -1.16 -17.40 8.29
N LEU A 56 -1.01 -16.22 8.90
CA LEU A 56 -0.75 -16.08 10.34
C LEU A 56 -1.96 -16.50 11.18
N GLU A 57 -3.17 -16.09 10.78
CA GLU A 57 -4.41 -16.49 11.44
C GLU A 57 -4.58 -18.01 11.43
N GLN A 58 -4.38 -18.65 10.27
CA GLN A 58 -4.48 -20.11 10.14
C GLN A 58 -3.47 -20.82 11.05
N ARG A 59 -2.21 -20.38 11.08
CA ARG A 59 -1.17 -20.97 11.95
C ARG A 59 -1.48 -20.82 13.44
N LEU A 60 -2.10 -19.72 13.84
CA LEU A 60 -2.57 -19.52 15.21
C LEU A 60 -3.76 -20.41 15.56
N PHE A 61 -4.69 -20.59 14.62
CA PHE A 61 -5.81 -21.51 14.79
C PHE A 61 -5.34 -22.96 14.94
N ASP A 62 -4.47 -23.43 14.04
CA ASP A 62 -3.96 -24.80 14.05
C ASP A 62 -3.21 -25.13 15.35
N ARG A 63 -2.41 -24.19 15.88
CA ARG A 63 -1.76 -24.35 17.19
C ARG A 63 -2.77 -24.51 18.32
N ARG A 64 -3.85 -23.70 18.32
CA ARG A 64 -4.89 -23.76 19.36
C ARG A 64 -5.56 -25.14 19.36
N VAL A 65 -5.90 -25.67 18.18
CA VAL A 65 -6.51 -26.99 18.04
C VAL A 65 -5.58 -28.10 18.52
N GLN A 66 -4.31 -28.07 18.11
CA GLN A 66 -3.33 -29.13 18.40
C GLN A 66 -2.94 -29.21 19.88
N THR A 67 -2.84 -28.08 20.58
CA THR A 67 -2.21 -28.08 21.91
C THR A 67 -3.20 -28.40 23.03
N HIS A 68 -4.52 -28.26 22.82
CA HIS A 68 -5.58 -28.44 23.86
C HIS A 68 -5.28 -27.73 25.20
N ALA A 69 -4.32 -26.81 25.21
CA ALA A 69 -3.78 -26.15 26.38
C ALA A 69 -4.23 -24.69 26.33
N GLU A 70 -4.68 -24.19 27.48
CA GLU A 70 -4.73 -22.75 27.73
C GLU A 70 -3.39 -22.15 27.30
N VAL A 71 -3.49 -21.23 26.34
CA VAL A 71 -2.44 -20.50 25.64
C VAL A 71 -1.18 -20.34 26.51
N LEU A 72 -0.22 -21.26 26.33
CA LEU A 72 1.12 -21.12 26.89
C LEU A 72 1.77 -19.90 26.24
N ASP A 73 1.76 -18.79 26.98
CA ASP A 73 2.38 -17.49 26.74
C ASP A 73 2.97 -17.30 25.34
N VAL A 74 2.09 -17.18 24.34
CA VAL A 74 2.48 -17.01 22.93
C VAL A 74 3.24 -15.70 22.73
N ARG A 75 3.24 -14.80 23.72
CA ARG A 75 3.92 -13.49 23.75
C ARG A 75 5.45 -13.56 23.61
N ALA A 76 6.06 -14.75 23.76
CA ALA A 76 7.50 -14.95 23.56
C ALA A 76 7.84 -15.83 22.34
N GLY A 77 6.84 -16.29 21.59
CA GLY A 77 7.03 -17.22 20.47
C GLY A 77 7.44 -16.53 19.15
N PRO A 78 8.01 -17.29 18.19
CA PRO A 78 8.36 -16.78 16.86
C PRO A 78 7.16 -16.20 16.10
N LEU A 79 5.94 -16.72 16.33
CA LEU A 79 4.71 -16.18 15.75
C LEU A 79 4.40 -14.76 16.22
N TYR A 80 4.61 -14.46 17.50
CA TYR A 80 4.38 -13.12 18.04
C TYR A 80 5.35 -12.10 17.45
N GLN A 81 6.63 -12.47 17.30
CA GLN A 81 7.62 -11.63 16.63
C GLN A 81 7.24 -11.34 15.17
N GLU A 82 6.71 -12.34 14.45
CA GLU A 82 6.24 -12.20 13.07
C GLU A 82 5.05 -11.23 12.97
N ILE A 83 4.06 -11.34 13.86
CA ILE A 83 2.92 -10.43 13.94
C ILE A 83 3.36 -9.00 14.26
N PHE A 84 4.31 -8.81 15.19
CA PHE A 84 4.85 -7.49 15.52
C PHE A 84 5.62 -6.86 14.36
N ALA A 85 6.44 -7.65 13.66
CA ALA A 85 7.16 -7.20 12.48
C ALA A 85 6.19 -6.75 11.38
N LEU A 86 5.14 -7.56 11.13
CA LEU A 86 4.11 -7.25 10.14
C LEU A 86 3.35 -5.96 10.51
N ARG A 87 2.94 -5.82 11.78
CA ARG A 87 2.29 -4.63 12.30
C ARG A 87 3.14 -3.37 12.10
N ARG A 88 4.46 -3.45 12.37
CA ARG A 88 5.38 -2.33 12.19
C ARG A 88 5.48 -1.92 10.73
N THR A 89 5.62 -2.88 9.81
CA THR A 89 5.69 -2.59 8.37
C THR A 89 4.40 -1.97 7.87
N MET A 90 3.24 -2.51 8.27
CA MET A 90 1.93 -1.98 7.91
C MET A 90 1.72 -0.54 8.40
N ILE A 91 2.11 -0.21 9.64
CA ILE A 91 2.04 1.17 10.15
C ILE A 91 2.89 2.12 9.29
N ALA A 92 4.09 1.68 8.90
CA ALA A 92 4.97 2.48 8.04
C ALA A 92 4.36 2.68 6.65
N THR A 93 3.82 1.62 6.03
CA THR A 93 3.17 1.71 4.72
C THR A 93 1.93 2.59 4.76
N ARG A 94 1.08 2.47 5.80
CA ARG A 94 -0.10 3.34 5.96
C ARG A 94 0.27 4.82 6.01
N LYS A 95 1.35 5.16 6.72
CA LYS A 95 1.86 6.54 6.74
C LYS A 95 2.24 7.01 5.33
N ARG A 96 2.93 6.17 4.55
CA ARG A 96 3.33 6.48 3.16
C ARG A 96 2.12 6.68 2.26
N VAL A 97 1.14 5.77 2.29
CA VAL A 97 -0.09 5.86 1.49
C VAL A 97 -0.91 7.10 1.86
N SER A 98 -1.04 7.39 3.16
CA SER A 98 -1.74 8.58 3.62
C SER A 98 -1.10 9.87 3.09
N SER A 99 0.23 9.99 3.21
CA SER A 99 0.97 11.14 2.69
C SER A 99 0.84 11.23 1.16
N ALA A 100 0.99 10.13 0.44
CA ALA A 100 0.81 10.11 -1.02
C ALA A 100 -0.60 10.60 -1.41
N ARG A 101 -1.64 10.10 -0.75
CA ARG A 101 -3.03 10.52 -0.98
C ARG A 101 -3.22 12.01 -0.74
N GLU A 102 -2.64 12.56 0.33
CA GLU A 102 -2.75 13.97 0.66
C GLU A 102 -2.07 14.86 -0.39
N TYR A 103 -0.88 14.48 -0.87
CA TYR A 103 -0.17 15.21 -1.92
C TYR A 103 -0.91 15.13 -3.26
N VAL A 104 -1.37 13.94 -3.66
CA VAL A 104 -2.12 13.77 -4.91
C VAL A 104 -3.46 14.51 -4.86
N SER A 105 -4.17 14.49 -3.72
CA SER A 105 -5.42 15.23 -3.55
C SER A 105 -5.23 16.74 -3.63
N GLN A 106 -4.17 17.28 -2.99
CA GLN A 106 -3.80 18.69 -3.14
C GLN A 106 -3.50 19.04 -4.59
N PHE A 107 -2.74 18.18 -5.26
CA PHE A 107 -2.35 18.41 -6.62
C PHE A 107 -3.52 18.31 -7.61
N ALA A 108 -4.47 17.40 -7.37
CA ALA A 108 -5.70 17.29 -8.14
C ALA A 108 -6.54 18.58 -8.09
N ARG A 109 -6.57 19.27 -6.93
CA ARG A 109 -7.25 20.57 -6.81
C ARG A 109 -6.59 21.63 -7.69
N HIS A 110 -5.27 21.75 -7.64
CA HIS A 110 -4.54 22.70 -8.48
C HIS A 110 -4.60 22.36 -9.97
N ALA A 111 -4.56 21.07 -10.33
CA ALA A 111 -4.72 20.65 -11.71
C ALA A 111 -6.12 20.99 -12.25
N ALA A 112 -7.17 20.85 -11.43
CA ALA A 112 -8.53 21.23 -11.79
C ALA A 112 -8.70 22.74 -12.08
N GLU A 113 -7.90 23.60 -11.43
CA GLU A 113 -7.88 25.04 -11.71
C GLU A 113 -7.25 25.36 -13.08
N LEU A 114 -6.35 24.50 -13.57
CA LEU A 114 -5.67 24.65 -14.86
C LEU A 114 -6.43 23.98 -16.02
N SER A 115 -6.98 22.79 -15.78
CA SER A 115 -7.78 22.02 -16.73
C SER A 115 -8.71 21.06 -15.96
N PRO A 116 -10.02 21.05 -16.26
CA PRO A 116 -10.95 20.10 -15.64
C PRO A 116 -10.55 18.64 -15.83
N GLU A 117 -10.01 18.29 -16.99
CA GLU A 117 -9.57 16.93 -17.32
C GLU A 117 -8.40 16.49 -16.44
N GLY A 118 -7.40 17.37 -16.26
CA GLY A 118 -6.24 17.11 -15.39
C GLY A 118 -6.64 16.87 -13.93
N GLY A 119 -7.63 17.62 -13.44
CA GLY A 119 -8.19 17.44 -12.10
C GLY A 119 -8.90 16.10 -11.90
N VAL A 120 -9.58 15.59 -12.93
CA VAL A 120 -10.28 14.29 -12.89
C VAL A 120 -9.27 13.14 -12.81
N TYR A 121 -8.23 13.15 -13.65
CA TYR A 121 -7.20 12.10 -13.66
C TYR A 121 -6.48 11.96 -12.32
N LEU A 122 -6.09 13.08 -11.70
CA LEU A 122 -5.40 13.02 -10.42
C LEU A 122 -6.32 12.68 -9.25
N ARG A 123 -7.62 13.01 -9.35
CA ARG A 123 -8.61 12.60 -8.36
C ARG A 123 -8.80 11.08 -8.35
N ASP A 124 -8.84 10.46 -9.52
CA ASP A 124 -8.90 8.99 -9.66
C ASP A 124 -7.75 8.30 -8.89
N VAL A 125 -6.52 8.80 -9.05
CA VAL A 125 -5.36 8.29 -8.29
C VAL A 125 -5.53 8.51 -6.78
N ALA A 126 -6.03 9.68 -6.35
CA ALA A 126 -6.29 9.94 -4.93
C ALA A 126 -7.34 8.97 -4.35
N ASP A 127 -8.37 8.65 -5.14
CA ASP A 127 -9.42 7.70 -4.77
C ASP A 127 -8.86 6.27 -4.70
N HIS A 128 -7.99 5.87 -5.63
CA HIS A 128 -7.28 4.59 -5.58
C HIS A 128 -6.40 4.48 -4.32
N LEU A 129 -5.63 5.52 -3.98
CA LEU A 129 -4.85 5.55 -2.74
C LEU A 129 -5.75 5.50 -1.49
N ALA A 130 -6.95 6.08 -1.55
CA ALA A 130 -7.93 5.96 -0.46
C ALA A 130 -8.42 4.51 -0.27
N ARG A 131 -8.62 3.76 -1.36
CA ARG A 131 -8.99 2.33 -1.30
C ARG A 131 -7.87 1.50 -0.68
N VAL A 132 -6.61 1.70 -1.11
CA VAL A 132 -5.44 1.05 -0.50
C VAL A 132 -5.37 1.35 0.99
N TYR A 133 -5.56 2.62 1.37
CA TYR A 133 -5.56 3.02 2.78
C TYR A 133 -6.63 2.28 3.58
N GLY A 134 -7.85 2.15 3.04
CA GLY A 134 -8.93 1.38 3.65
C GLY A 134 -8.60 -0.10 3.82
N GLY A 135 -7.99 -0.74 2.82
CA GLY A 135 -7.54 -2.13 2.92
C GLY A 135 -6.45 -2.33 3.99
N LEU A 136 -5.50 -1.39 4.08
CA LEU A 136 -4.48 -1.41 5.15
C LEU A 136 -5.08 -1.27 6.55
N ASP A 137 -6.15 -0.49 6.72
CA ASP A 137 -6.85 -0.38 8.00
C ASP A 137 -7.65 -1.67 8.31
N ALA A 138 -8.27 -2.30 7.30
CA ALA A 138 -8.93 -3.61 7.48
C ALA A 138 -7.95 -4.72 7.89
N ALA A 139 -6.82 -4.86 7.18
CA ALA A 139 -5.77 -5.82 7.52
C ALA A 139 -5.20 -5.57 8.93
N ARG A 140 -5.15 -4.30 9.35
CA ARG A 140 -4.72 -3.93 10.70
C ARG A 140 -5.66 -4.43 11.77
N ASP A 141 -6.97 -4.31 11.55
CA ASP A 141 -7.96 -4.73 12.53
C ASP A 141 -7.91 -6.25 12.71
N VAL A 142 -7.71 -7.01 11.63
CA VAL A 142 -7.47 -8.47 11.70
C VAL A 142 -6.22 -8.78 12.51
N LEU A 143 -5.07 -8.16 12.20
CA LEU A 143 -3.83 -8.35 12.96
C LEU A 143 -3.97 -7.93 14.44
N GLY A 144 -4.78 -6.91 14.72
CA GLY A 144 -5.13 -6.48 16.08
C GLY A 144 -5.87 -7.58 16.84
N GLY A 145 -6.89 -8.16 16.21
CA GLY A 145 -7.64 -9.29 16.78
C GLY A 145 -6.77 -10.51 17.08
N LEU A 146 -5.78 -10.81 16.23
CA LEU A 146 -4.82 -11.89 16.49
C LEU A 146 -4.00 -11.64 17.77
N LEU A 147 -3.57 -10.40 18.01
CA LEU A 147 -2.80 -10.03 19.21
C LEU A 147 -3.62 -10.03 20.49
N GLU A 148 -4.92 -9.73 20.42
CA GLU A 148 -5.82 -9.75 21.58
C GLU A 148 -6.23 -11.18 21.96
N CYS A 149 -6.27 -12.10 20.98
CA CYS A 149 -6.50 -13.53 21.19
C CYS A 149 -5.29 -14.28 21.81
N THR A 150 -4.20 -13.57 22.11
CA THR A 150 -2.90 -14.09 22.52
C THR A 150 -2.52 -13.68 23.94
#